data_AF-A0AAW9D3Z0-F1
#
_entry.id   AF-A0AAW9D3Z0-F1
#
_cell.length_a   1.000
_cell.length_b   1.000
_cell.length_c   1.000
_cell.angle_alpha   90.00
_cell.angle_beta   90.00
_cell.angle_gamma   90.00
#
_symmetry.space_group_name_H-M   'P 1'
#
loop_
_entity.id
_entity.type
_entity.pdbx_description
1 polymer ?
#
loop_
_entity_poly.entity_id
_entity_poly.type
_entity_poly.pdbx_seq_one_letter_code
_entity_poly.pdbx_strand_id
1 'polypeptide(L)'
;MNERRAAAACRRERGSVVLWFLLFLPVLLLFGAFAIDLPRVATARNELQNAADAAALAGAASLESSPGAPAWAAAASAASAALSLNASDGATLSSGVVQTGYWNVTGAPAGLEPTTLAPGAYDVPAVQTTVTRATNQNGGPLSLLMGGFLGILGTPAAATAVAVAAAPSTVGAGGLFPMVIDQCVLDQYWDAQAGAPRVDPTTGAPYEFQVGNGQTYGGTCYAGQWTTFLVNANDVPTVRGLMANGNPTPLSIGDSIWIEPGVKTALYYDVPVGVTVVVPVATQISSKTYVPIVAFAAFYVDASDGANIKAITGHFVGGYRIPVSAGGVGPAYGAYVAPRLAN
;
A
#
# COMPACT_ATOMS: atom_id res chain seq x y z
N MET A 1 21.14 103.73 -10.32
CA MET A 1 21.00 102.98 -11.59
C MET A 1 22.39 102.49 -12.01
N ASN A 2 22.68 101.32 -12.59
CA ASN A 2 22.02 100.00 -12.72
C ASN A 2 23.21 98.99 -12.89
N GLU A 3 23.17 97.70 -12.55
CA GLU A 3 22.12 96.85 -11.95
C GLU A 3 22.76 95.65 -11.20
N ARG A 4 21.95 94.65 -10.81
CA ARG A 4 22.41 93.31 -10.40
C ARG A 4 21.45 92.25 -10.96
N ARG A 5 21.88 91.37 -11.87
CA ARG A 5 21.23 90.05 -12.15
C ARG A 5 22.32 89.04 -12.53
N ALA A 6 22.73 88.14 -11.62
CA ALA A 6 22.02 86.95 -11.12
C ALA A 6 22.11 85.76 -12.09
N ALA A 7 23.06 84.85 -11.84
CA ALA A 7 23.15 83.57 -12.53
C ALA A 7 22.01 82.64 -12.09
N ALA A 8 21.18 82.21 -13.03
CA ALA A 8 20.08 81.29 -12.76
C ALA A 8 20.62 79.85 -12.61
N ALA A 9 20.80 79.39 -11.37
CA ALA A 9 21.07 77.99 -11.09
C ALA A 9 19.84 77.14 -11.47
N CYS A 10 20.00 76.22 -12.43
CA CYS A 10 18.94 75.32 -12.87
C CYS A 10 18.47 74.45 -11.69
N ARG A 11 17.21 74.59 -11.28
CA ARG A 11 16.66 73.98 -10.06
C ARG A 11 16.45 72.47 -10.27
N ARG A 12 17.02 71.68 -9.37
CA ARG A 12 17.29 70.25 -9.58
C ARG A 12 16.18 69.36 -8.99
N GLU A 13 15.06 69.19 -9.71
CA GLU A 13 13.93 68.34 -9.26
C GLU A 13 14.21 66.82 -9.23
N ARG A 14 15.44 66.40 -9.57
CA ARG A 14 15.86 64.99 -9.46
C ARG A 14 16.04 64.50 -8.01
N GLY A 15 15.90 65.36 -7.00
CA GLY A 15 16.08 65.01 -5.59
C GLY A 15 14.98 64.13 -4.98
N SER A 16 13.70 64.39 -5.28
CA SER A 16 12.60 63.67 -4.62
C SER A 16 12.45 62.24 -5.12
N VAL A 17 12.68 62.00 -6.42
CA VAL A 17 12.65 60.65 -7.03
C VAL A 17 13.67 59.72 -6.39
N VAL A 18 14.86 60.23 -6.04
CA VAL A 18 15.90 59.45 -5.35
C VAL A 18 15.45 59.08 -3.92
N LEU A 19 14.78 59.97 -3.20
CA LEU A 19 14.25 59.67 -1.86
C LEU A 19 13.18 58.59 -1.90
N TRP A 20 12.23 58.67 -2.84
CA TRP A 20 11.22 57.63 -3.04
C TRP A 20 11.82 56.31 -3.49
N PHE A 21 12.80 56.33 -4.40
CA PHE A 21 13.52 55.13 -4.84
C PHE A 21 14.24 54.45 -3.67
N LEU A 22 14.99 55.21 -2.86
CA LEU A 22 15.69 54.67 -1.68
C LEU A 22 14.72 54.13 -0.60
N LEU A 23 13.52 54.71 -0.48
CA LEU A 23 12.49 54.21 0.43
C LEU A 23 11.85 52.90 -0.05
N PHE A 24 11.56 52.77 -1.35
CA PHE A 24 10.91 51.58 -1.91
C PHE A 24 11.90 50.46 -2.31
N LEU A 25 13.18 50.77 -2.54
CA LEU A 25 14.18 49.77 -2.93
C LEU A 25 14.29 48.59 -1.92
N PRO A 26 14.36 48.80 -0.58
CA PRO A 26 14.34 47.70 0.37
C PRO A 26 13.07 46.84 0.29
N VAL A 27 11.91 47.47 0.05
CA VAL A 27 10.62 46.79 -0.07
C VAL A 27 10.56 45.93 -1.34
N LEU A 28 11.05 46.45 -2.46
CA LEU A 28 11.15 45.72 -3.73
C LEU A 28 12.14 44.56 -3.65
N LEU A 29 13.29 44.74 -2.98
CA LEU A 29 14.25 43.67 -2.73
C LEU A 29 13.67 42.57 -1.82
N LEU A 30 12.87 42.93 -0.81
CA LEU A 30 12.20 41.99 0.08
C LEU A 30 11.07 41.21 -0.63
N PHE A 31 10.31 41.84 -1.53
CA PHE A 31 9.39 41.09 -2.39
C PHE A 31 10.11 40.19 -3.40
N GLY A 32 11.22 40.66 -3.99
CA GLY A 32 12.07 39.84 -4.85
C GLY A 32 12.66 38.63 -4.11
N ALA A 33 13.03 38.82 -2.83
CA ALA A 33 13.49 37.75 -1.95
C ALA A 33 12.45 36.65 -1.81
N PHE A 34 11.24 37.01 -1.39
CA PHE A 34 10.14 36.05 -1.25
C PHE A 34 9.74 35.39 -2.57
N ALA A 35 9.76 36.13 -3.68
CA ALA A 35 9.42 35.61 -5.01
C ALA A 35 10.40 34.52 -5.51
N ILE A 36 11.64 34.49 -5.01
CA ILE A 36 12.65 33.49 -5.37
C ILE A 36 12.75 32.38 -4.32
N ASP A 37 12.81 32.75 -3.03
CA ASP A 37 13.08 31.79 -1.96
C ASP A 37 11.85 30.93 -1.62
N LEU A 38 10.61 31.47 -1.68
CA LEU A 38 9.41 30.67 -1.36
C LEU A 38 9.15 29.53 -2.36
N PRO A 39 9.18 29.73 -3.70
CA PRO A 39 9.00 28.63 -4.65
C PRO A 39 10.07 27.54 -4.53
N ARG A 40 11.33 27.93 -4.26
CA ARG A 40 12.43 26.97 -4.06
C ARG A 40 12.20 26.12 -2.80
N VAL A 41 11.85 26.75 -1.67
CA VAL A 41 11.54 26.03 -0.42
C VAL A 41 10.31 25.14 -0.56
N ALA A 42 9.28 25.58 -1.28
CA ALA A 42 8.10 24.77 -1.57
C ALA A 42 8.42 23.55 -2.43
N THR A 43 9.18 23.74 -3.52
CA THR A 43 9.63 22.64 -4.40
C THR A 43 10.45 21.62 -3.61
N ALA A 44 11.42 22.08 -2.81
CA ALA A 44 12.25 21.18 -2.02
C ALA A 44 11.48 20.43 -0.92
N ARG A 45 10.44 21.02 -0.34
CA ARG A 45 9.55 20.31 0.59
C ARG A 45 8.74 19.23 -0.13
N ASN A 46 8.26 19.48 -1.35
CA ASN A 46 7.58 18.46 -2.15
C ASN A 46 8.53 17.32 -2.55
N GLU A 47 9.79 17.63 -2.90
CA GLU A 47 10.83 16.63 -3.16
C GLU A 47 11.11 15.75 -1.93
N LEU A 48 11.17 16.35 -0.72
CA LEU A 48 11.30 15.58 0.53
C LEU A 48 10.08 14.71 0.82
N GLN A 49 8.86 15.19 0.53
CA GLN A 49 7.64 14.38 0.70
C GLN A 49 7.64 13.21 -0.28
N ASN A 50 7.92 13.44 -1.57
CA ASN A 50 8.05 12.37 -2.56
C ASN A 50 9.09 11.32 -2.14
N ALA A 51 10.21 11.74 -1.56
CA ALA A 51 11.24 10.84 -1.04
C ALA A 51 10.78 10.05 0.19
N ALA A 52 10.06 10.69 1.13
CA ALA A 52 9.48 10.01 2.28
C ALA A 52 8.42 8.99 1.85
N ASP A 53 7.51 9.38 0.95
CA ASP A 53 6.45 8.53 0.40
C ASP A 53 7.04 7.31 -0.34
N ALA A 54 8.02 7.53 -1.22
CA ALA A 54 8.68 6.47 -1.97
C ALA A 54 9.44 5.49 -1.04
N ALA A 55 10.12 6.01 -0.01
CA ALA A 55 10.82 5.19 0.97
C ALA A 55 9.84 4.38 1.84
N ALA A 56 8.76 5.01 2.33
CA ALA A 56 7.73 4.32 3.09
C ALA A 56 7.08 3.20 2.26
N LEU A 57 6.69 3.48 1.02
CA LEU A 57 6.09 2.48 0.11
C LEU A 57 7.06 1.33 -0.21
N ALA A 58 8.35 1.59 -0.43
CA ALA A 58 9.37 0.57 -0.66
C ALA A 58 9.59 -0.33 0.57
N GLY A 59 9.58 0.27 1.78
CA GLY A 59 9.59 -0.48 3.03
C GLY A 59 8.35 -1.34 3.20
N ALA A 60 7.16 -0.76 3.03
CA ALA A 60 5.90 -1.46 3.17
C ALA A 60 5.72 -2.60 2.16
N ALA A 61 6.26 -2.47 0.95
CA ALA A 61 6.32 -3.56 -0.05
C ALA A 61 7.11 -4.79 0.41
N SER A 62 8.00 -4.62 1.40
CA SER A 62 8.82 -5.71 1.93
C SER A 62 8.24 -6.36 3.19
N LEU A 63 7.22 -5.76 3.83
CA LEU A 63 6.61 -6.28 5.08
C LEU A 63 6.03 -7.68 4.88
N GLU A 64 5.22 -7.86 3.85
CA GLU A 64 4.47 -9.09 3.56
C GLU A 64 5.17 -9.92 2.46
N SER A 65 6.50 -9.82 2.36
CA SER A 65 7.30 -10.49 1.31
C SER A 65 7.54 -11.99 1.57
N SER A 66 7.00 -12.54 2.65
CA SER A 66 7.08 -13.96 3.01
C SER A 66 5.91 -14.35 3.94
N PRO A 67 5.50 -15.64 3.98
CA PRO A 67 4.62 -16.13 5.03
C PRO A 67 5.27 -15.92 6.40
N GLY A 68 4.52 -15.42 7.39
CA GLY A 68 5.07 -15.17 8.72
C GLY A 68 4.61 -13.84 9.33
N ALA A 69 5.23 -13.52 10.47
CA ALA A 69 5.16 -12.18 11.02
C ALA A 69 5.82 -11.15 10.05
N PRO A 70 5.37 -9.88 10.02
CA PRO A 70 5.86 -8.91 9.06
C PRO A 70 7.38 -8.74 9.14
N ALA A 71 8.03 -8.64 7.98
CA ALA A 71 9.49 -8.61 7.86
C ALA A 71 10.09 -7.23 8.21
N TRP A 72 9.90 -6.78 9.45
CA TRP A 72 10.24 -5.45 9.96
C TRP A 72 11.66 -4.98 9.58
N ALA A 73 12.67 -5.83 9.77
CA ALA A 73 14.07 -5.50 9.46
C ALA A 73 14.34 -5.34 7.95
N ALA A 74 13.69 -6.17 7.12
CA ALA A 74 13.76 -6.05 5.66
C ALA A 74 13.05 -4.78 5.18
N ALA A 75 11.87 -4.48 5.73
CA ALA A 75 11.12 -3.25 5.46
C ALA A 75 11.92 -1.98 5.84
N ALA A 76 12.55 -1.96 7.01
CA ALA A 76 13.41 -0.85 7.42
C ALA A 76 14.61 -0.65 6.49
N SER A 77 15.22 -1.75 6.03
CA SER A 77 16.35 -1.75 5.09
C SER A 77 15.94 -1.27 3.70
N ALA A 78 14.81 -1.74 3.18
CA ALA A 78 14.28 -1.36 1.87
C ALA A 78 13.88 0.13 1.81
N ALA A 79 13.21 0.64 2.84
CA ALA A 79 12.92 2.07 2.97
C ALA A 79 14.21 2.91 3.03
N SER A 80 15.19 2.48 3.82
CA SER A 80 16.48 3.17 3.93
C SER A 80 17.25 3.21 2.60
N ALA A 81 17.22 2.12 1.82
CA ALA A 81 17.83 2.08 0.50
C ALA A 81 17.12 3.02 -0.51
N ALA A 82 15.78 3.06 -0.47
CA ALA A 82 14.96 3.89 -1.37
C ALA A 82 15.16 5.41 -1.18
N LEU A 83 15.69 5.86 -0.04
CA LEU A 83 16.09 7.27 0.14
C LEU A 83 17.09 7.72 -0.94
N SER A 84 18.07 6.87 -1.26
CA SER A 84 19.14 7.18 -2.23
C SER A 84 18.67 7.28 -3.69
N LEU A 85 17.44 6.85 -3.97
CA LEU A 85 16.79 6.99 -5.28
C LEU A 85 16.19 8.38 -5.49
N ASN A 86 16.21 9.24 -4.47
CA ASN A 86 15.59 10.55 -4.46
C ASN A 86 16.61 11.66 -4.15
N ALA A 87 16.27 12.88 -4.55
CA ALA A 87 17.06 14.08 -4.32
C ALA A 87 16.15 15.23 -3.89
N SER A 88 16.69 16.20 -3.16
CA SER A 88 16.02 17.47 -2.87
C SER A 88 17.00 18.64 -3.06
N ASP A 89 16.55 19.69 -3.75
CA ASP A 89 17.33 20.90 -4.03
C ASP A 89 18.69 20.58 -4.68
N GLY A 90 18.68 19.59 -5.59
CA GLY A 90 19.85 19.08 -6.30
C GLY A 90 20.78 18.14 -5.50
N ALA A 91 20.51 17.89 -4.21
CA ALA A 91 21.30 16.97 -3.38
C ALA A 91 20.61 15.61 -3.24
N THR A 92 21.31 14.52 -3.58
CA THR A 92 20.85 13.15 -3.31
C THR A 92 20.66 12.93 -1.81
N LEU A 93 19.56 12.27 -1.45
CA LEU A 93 19.21 12.00 -0.06
C LEU A 93 19.91 10.72 0.41
N SER A 94 20.61 10.77 1.53
CA SER A 94 21.44 9.66 2.03
C SER A 94 21.07 9.21 3.44
N SER A 95 20.15 9.91 4.11
CA SER A 95 19.78 9.64 5.51
C SER A 95 18.33 10.02 5.79
N GLY A 96 17.67 9.22 6.62
CA GLY A 96 16.32 9.46 7.11
C GLY A 96 16.07 8.63 8.36
N VAL A 97 15.04 8.99 9.13
CA VAL A 97 14.57 8.19 10.26
C VAL A 97 13.51 7.24 9.74
N VAL A 98 13.79 5.94 9.76
CA VAL A 98 12.85 4.88 9.37
C VAL A 98 12.41 4.14 10.63
N GLN A 99 11.10 3.99 10.79
CA GLN A 99 10.46 3.27 11.89
C GLN A 99 9.45 2.27 11.32
N THR A 100 9.40 1.09 11.92
CA THR A 100 8.47 0.02 11.53
C THR A 100 7.61 -0.35 12.72
N GLY A 101 6.33 -0.66 12.47
CA GLY A 101 5.35 -0.88 13.53
C GLY A 101 3.98 -1.16 12.96
N TYR A 102 2.96 -1.11 13.80
CA TYR A 102 1.57 -1.16 13.34
C TYR A 102 1.01 0.25 13.16
N TRP A 103 0.03 0.38 12.28
CA TRP A 103 -0.73 1.60 12.10
C TRP A 103 -2.22 1.29 12.09
N ASN A 104 -2.98 1.94 12.96
CA ASN A 104 -4.43 1.80 12.98
C ASN A 104 -5.06 2.58 11.82
N VAL A 105 -5.66 1.90 10.84
CA VAL A 105 -6.21 2.55 9.63
C VAL A 105 -7.45 3.42 9.89
N THR A 106 -8.01 3.43 11.11
CA THR A 106 -9.07 4.37 11.51
C THR A 106 -8.52 5.70 12.05
N GLY A 107 -7.20 5.81 12.25
CA GLY A 107 -6.53 6.99 12.80
C GLY A 107 -6.57 7.09 14.34
N ALA A 108 -7.06 6.06 15.03
CA ALA A 108 -7.14 5.98 16.48
C ALA A 108 -6.58 4.64 17.00
N PRO A 109 -5.44 4.61 17.73
CA PRO A 109 -4.64 5.77 18.14
C PRO A 109 -3.94 6.47 16.97
N ALA A 110 -3.56 7.73 17.18
CA ALA A 110 -2.84 8.51 16.18
C ALA A 110 -1.33 8.26 16.32
N GLY A 111 -0.72 7.68 15.29
CA GLY A 111 0.73 7.43 15.23
C GLY A 111 1.09 5.97 14.95
N LEU A 112 2.39 5.72 14.86
CA LEU A 112 2.94 4.38 14.67
C LEU A 112 3.06 3.65 16.02
N GLU A 113 2.53 2.44 16.08
CA GLU A 113 2.53 1.59 17.29
C GLU A 113 3.65 0.54 17.27
N PRO A 114 4.10 0.03 18.44
CA PRO A 114 5.23 -0.89 18.51
C PRO A 114 5.00 -2.21 17.76
N THR A 115 6.06 -2.79 17.18
CA THR A 115 6.02 -4.12 16.53
C THR A 115 5.63 -5.28 17.47
N THR A 116 5.64 -5.04 18.78
CA THR A 116 5.20 -5.99 19.83
C THR A 116 3.71 -5.89 20.18
N LEU A 117 2.96 -5.01 19.51
CA LEU A 117 1.49 -4.96 19.63
C LEU A 117 0.90 -6.29 19.15
N ALA A 118 -0.12 -6.78 19.85
CA ALA A 118 -1.03 -7.80 19.31
C ALA A 118 -2.09 -7.07 18.47
N PRO A 119 -2.05 -7.14 17.13
CA PRO A 119 -2.86 -6.28 16.27
C PRO A 119 -4.35 -6.59 16.41
N GLY A 120 -5.16 -5.55 16.52
CA GLY A 120 -6.61 -5.58 16.35
C GLY A 120 -7.03 -5.55 14.88
N ALA A 121 -8.33 -5.54 14.62
CA ALA A 121 -8.92 -5.66 13.29
C ALA A 121 -8.54 -4.54 12.28
N TYR A 122 -8.00 -3.42 12.76
CA TYR A 122 -7.60 -2.28 11.93
C TYR A 122 -6.11 -1.95 12.03
N ASP A 123 -5.34 -2.73 12.79
CA ASP A 123 -3.92 -2.48 13.03
C ASP A 123 -3.12 -3.24 11.99
N VAL A 124 -2.62 -2.52 10.99
CA VAL A 124 -1.92 -3.11 9.85
C VAL A 124 -0.42 -2.83 9.90
N PRO A 125 0.43 -3.75 9.42
CA PRO A 125 1.87 -3.51 9.33
C PRO A 125 2.22 -2.28 8.50
N ALA A 126 3.12 -1.45 9.05
CA ALA A 126 3.43 -0.12 8.54
C ALA A 126 4.91 0.24 8.62
N VAL A 127 5.31 1.15 7.72
CA VAL A 127 6.62 1.82 7.74
C VAL A 127 6.40 3.33 7.74
N GLN A 128 6.93 4.01 8.75
CA GLN A 128 7.04 5.46 8.78
C GLN A 128 8.46 5.87 8.36
N THR A 129 8.58 6.80 7.42
CA THR A 129 9.87 7.39 7.04
C THR A 129 9.81 8.90 7.19
N THR A 130 10.80 9.47 7.88
CA THR A 130 11.02 10.93 7.97
C THR A 130 12.34 11.30 7.31
N VAL A 131 12.28 12.21 6.34
CA VAL A 131 13.44 12.72 5.61
C VAL A 131 13.68 14.17 5.98
N THR A 132 14.91 14.50 6.40
CA THR A 132 15.25 15.82 6.94
C THR A 132 16.44 16.46 6.22
N ARG A 133 16.32 17.71 5.81
CA ARG A 133 17.41 18.62 5.44
C ARG A 133 17.74 19.52 6.61
N ALA A 134 18.93 19.34 7.18
CA ALA A 134 19.45 20.09 8.32
C ALA A 134 20.98 20.13 8.25
N THR A 135 21.63 20.83 9.19
CA THR A 135 23.10 20.84 9.29
C THR A 135 23.64 19.40 9.32
N ASN A 136 24.57 19.10 8.42
CA ASN A 136 25.17 17.77 8.22
C ASN A 136 24.21 16.64 7.77
N GLN A 137 23.01 16.96 7.24
CA GLN A 137 22.07 15.98 6.70
C GLN A 137 21.60 16.39 5.29
N ASN A 138 21.60 15.44 4.34
CA ASN A 138 20.93 15.58 3.03
C ASN A 138 21.25 16.88 2.26
N GLY A 139 22.52 17.30 2.27
CA GLY A 139 22.99 18.52 1.59
C GLY A 139 22.87 19.82 2.39
N GLY A 140 22.48 19.78 3.67
CA GLY A 140 22.36 20.96 4.53
C GLY A 140 20.95 21.55 4.57
N PRO A 141 20.72 22.61 5.37
CA PRO A 141 19.46 23.36 5.34
C PRO A 141 19.26 24.02 3.97
N LEU A 142 18.01 24.24 3.58
CA LEU A 142 17.65 24.94 2.34
C LEU A 142 18.19 26.35 2.34
N SER A 143 19.11 26.66 1.43
CA SER A 143 19.70 27.99 1.31
C SER A 143 18.66 29.02 0.85
N LEU A 144 18.58 30.13 1.58
CA LEU A 144 17.77 31.29 1.21
C LEU A 144 18.68 32.28 0.49
N LEU A 145 18.50 32.43 -0.82
CA LEU A 145 19.34 33.24 -1.71
C LEU A 145 19.30 34.73 -1.35
N MET A 146 18.16 35.18 -0.82
CA MET A 146 17.94 36.57 -0.42
C MET A 146 17.66 36.72 1.08
N GLY A 147 17.44 35.62 1.81
CA GLY A 147 17.33 35.60 3.28
C GLY A 147 18.54 36.19 4.03
N GLY A 148 19.70 36.30 3.36
CA GLY A 148 20.87 37.03 3.89
C GLY A 148 20.60 38.50 4.26
N PHE A 149 19.64 39.18 3.61
CA PHE A 149 19.20 40.52 4.01
C PHE A 149 18.52 40.55 5.39
N LEU A 150 18.03 39.41 5.87
CA LEU A 150 17.38 39.24 7.18
C LEU A 150 18.29 38.48 8.18
N GLY A 151 19.53 38.16 7.79
CA GLY A 151 20.44 37.32 8.59
C GLY A 151 20.09 35.82 8.60
N ILE A 152 19.14 35.38 7.76
CA ILE A 152 18.66 33.99 7.70
C ILE A 152 19.20 33.34 6.42
N LEU A 153 20.35 32.66 6.50
CA LEU A 153 21.03 32.08 5.33
C LEU A 153 20.44 30.74 4.88
N GLY A 154 19.63 30.09 5.71
CA GLY A 154 18.94 28.86 5.35
C GLY A 154 17.85 28.46 6.33
N THR A 155 17.01 27.51 5.92
CA THR A 155 15.93 26.95 6.75
C THR A 155 15.95 25.41 6.71
N PRO A 156 15.82 24.71 7.85
CA PRO A 156 15.64 23.27 7.82
C PRO A 156 14.28 22.90 7.23
N ALA A 157 14.19 21.72 6.63
CA ALA A 157 12.93 21.15 6.17
C ALA A 157 12.91 19.65 6.47
N ALA A 158 11.73 19.13 6.80
CA ALA A 158 11.50 17.72 6.96
C ALA A 158 10.14 17.35 6.36
N ALA A 159 10.02 16.10 5.93
CA ALA A 159 8.79 15.49 5.47
C ALA A 159 8.67 14.10 6.07
N THR A 160 7.45 13.69 6.42
CA THR A 160 7.17 12.38 7.01
C THR A 160 6.06 11.71 6.20
N ALA A 161 6.22 10.42 5.95
CA ALA A 161 5.24 9.59 5.29
C ALA A 161 5.05 8.29 6.07
N VAL A 162 3.85 7.73 6.02
CA VAL A 162 3.55 6.38 6.50
C VAL A 162 2.97 5.60 5.34
N ALA A 163 3.44 4.37 5.15
CA ALA A 163 2.84 3.42 4.22
C ALA A 163 2.49 2.12 4.94
N VAL A 164 1.40 1.50 4.51
CA VAL A 164 0.84 0.27 5.09
C VAL A 164 0.78 -0.85 4.06
N ALA A 165 0.97 -2.08 4.54
CA ALA A 165 0.62 -3.31 3.83
C ALA A 165 -0.58 -3.95 4.54
N ALA A 166 -1.57 -4.43 3.78
CA ALA A 166 -2.82 -4.94 4.34
C ALA A 166 -3.40 -6.07 3.48
N ALA A 167 -4.18 -6.94 4.10
CA ALA A 167 -5.04 -7.87 3.38
C ALA A 167 -6.27 -7.14 2.83
N PRO A 168 -6.79 -7.51 1.65
CA PRO A 168 -7.89 -6.79 1.00
C PRO A 168 -9.20 -6.91 1.77
N SER A 169 -10.00 -5.84 1.77
CA SER A 169 -11.47 -5.97 1.88
C SER A 169 -12.17 -5.95 0.53
N THR A 170 -11.47 -5.59 -0.56
CA THR A 170 -11.98 -5.59 -1.93
C THR A 170 -10.91 -6.05 -2.90
N VAL A 171 -11.26 -6.98 -3.79
CA VAL A 171 -10.42 -7.41 -4.93
C VAL A 171 -11.08 -6.97 -6.23
N GLY A 172 -10.32 -6.28 -7.09
CA GLY A 172 -10.80 -5.79 -8.38
C GLY A 172 -11.11 -6.89 -9.38
N ALA A 173 -11.65 -6.50 -10.54
CA ALA A 173 -11.95 -7.43 -11.63
C ALA A 173 -10.69 -8.18 -12.08
N GLY A 174 -10.85 -9.46 -12.45
CA GLY A 174 -9.78 -10.35 -12.88
C GLY A 174 -8.89 -10.92 -11.76
N GLY A 175 -9.13 -10.57 -10.49
CA GLY A 175 -8.28 -10.98 -9.37
C GLY A 175 -8.64 -12.31 -8.70
N LEU A 176 -9.88 -12.77 -8.86
CA LEU A 176 -10.43 -13.91 -8.12
C LEU A 176 -10.67 -15.12 -9.02
N PHE A 177 -10.24 -16.28 -8.55
CA PHE A 177 -10.53 -17.58 -9.13
C PHE A 177 -11.93 -18.08 -8.69
N PRO A 178 -12.72 -18.76 -9.55
CA PRO A 178 -14.12 -19.10 -9.28
C PRO A 178 -14.33 -20.30 -8.34
N MET A 179 -13.54 -20.36 -7.26
CA MET A 179 -13.74 -21.25 -6.12
C MET A 179 -13.91 -20.42 -4.86
N VAL A 180 -14.83 -20.80 -3.99
CA VAL A 180 -14.94 -20.27 -2.63
C VAL A 180 -14.37 -21.31 -1.65
N ILE A 181 -13.73 -20.83 -0.58
CA ILE A 181 -13.28 -21.66 0.56
C ILE A 181 -14.16 -21.37 1.78
N ASP A 182 -14.46 -22.41 2.55
CA ASP A 182 -15.22 -22.25 3.79
C ASP A 182 -14.31 -21.74 4.91
N GLN A 183 -14.77 -20.72 5.64
CA GLN A 183 -14.05 -20.14 6.76
C GLN A 183 -13.68 -21.20 7.82
N CYS A 184 -14.52 -22.22 8.00
CA CYS A 184 -14.32 -23.33 8.93
C CYS A 184 -13.01 -24.09 8.66
N VAL A 185 -12.63 -24.32 7.39
CA VAL A 185 -11.34 -24.91 7.04
C VAL A 185 -10.20 -23.92 7.28
N LEU A 186 -10.42 -22.66 6.92
CA LEU A 186 -9.37 -21.66 7.04
C LEU A 186 -8.99 -21.42 8.51
N ASP A 187 -9.95 -21.32 9.43
CA ASP A 187 -9.70 -21.19 10.87
C ASP A 187 -8.98 -22.43 11.48
N GLN A 188 -9.06 -23.60 10.85
CA GLN A 188 -8.35 -24.81 11.26
C GLN A 188 -6.92 -24.91 10.72
N TYR A 189 -6.67 -24.46 9.49
CA TYR A 189 -5.39 -24.67 8.78
C TYR A 189 -4.59 -23.39 8.50
N TRP A 190 -5.09 -22.23 8.92
CA TRP A 190 -4.32 -20.99 9.02
C TRP A 190 -3.89 -20.72 10.47
N ASP A 191 -2.71 -20.15 10.65
CA ASP A 191 -2.27 -19.55 11.90
C ASP A 191 -2.33 -18.03 11.76
N ALA A 192 -3.40 -17.44 12.31
CA ALA A 192 -3.64 -16.01 12.28
C ALA A 192 -2.65 -15.20 13.16
N GLN A 193 -1.95 -15.83 14.11
CA GLN A 193 -0.89 -15.17 14.88
C GLN A 193 0.46 -15.22 14.15
N ALA A 194 0.74 -16.35 13.49
CA ALA A 194 1.94 -16.48 12.67
C ALA A 194 1.82 -15.80 11.29
N GLY A 195 0.63 -15.43 10.81
CA GLY A 195 0.44 -14.88 9.46
C GLY A 195 0.78 -15.91 8.36
N ALA A 196 0.57 -17.19 8.63
CA ALA A 196 1.08 -18.29 7.82
C ALA A 196 0.12 -19.49 7.78
N PRO A 197 0.19 -20.34 6.74
CA PRO A 197 -0.47 -21.64 6.78
C PRO A 197 0.11 -22.51 7.90
N ARG A 198 -0.74 -23.32 8.53
CA ARG A 198 -0.26 -24.33 9.47
C ARG A 198 0.50 -25.43 8.72
N VAL A 199 1.52 -25.94 9.38
CA VAL A 199 2.41 -26.98 8.87
C VAL A 199 1.98 -28.34 9.41
N ASP A 200 1.95 -29.35 8.54
CA ASP A 200 1.78 -30.75 8.93
C ASP A 200 3.09 -31.25 9.58
N PRO A 201 3.06 -31.69 10.85
CA PRO A 201 4.27 -32.11 11.56
C PRO A 201 4.91 -33.39 11.00
N THR A 202 4.23 -34.12 10.11
CA THR A 202 4.74 -35.35 9.48
C THR A 202 5.51 -35.08 8.18
N THR A 203 5.13 -34.03 7.43
CA THR A 203 5.76 -33.66 6.16
C THR A 203 6.70 -32.46 6.28
N GLY A 204 6.47 -31.58 7.27
CA GLY A 204 7.16 -30.29 7.38
C GLY A 204 6.68 -29.24 6.36
N ALA A 205 5.61 -29.52 5.61
CA ALA A 205 5.02 -28.63 4.63
C ALA A 205 3.64 -28.10 5.09
N PRO A 206 3.10 -27.03 4.49
CA PRO A 206 1.71 -26.61 4.70
C PRO A 206 0.72 -27.77 4.52
N TYR A 207 -0.39 -27.75 5.27
CA TYR A 207 -1.45 -28.76 5.07
C TYR A 207 -2.05 -28.67 3.67
N GLU A 208 -2.01 -29.79 2.96
CA GLU A 208 -2.62 -29.97 1.63
C GLU A 208 -4.08 -30.42 1.78
N PHE A 209 -4.98 -29.86 0.97
CA PHE A 209 -6.40 -30.19 0.99
C PHE A 209 -7.05 -30.20 -0.41
N GLN A 210 -8.14 -30.95 -0.52
CA GLN A 210 -8.93 -31.13 -1.73
C GLN A 210 -10.20 -30.27 -1.67
N VAL A 211 -10.40 -29.39 -2.65
CA VAL A 211 -11.60 -28.55 -2.78
C VAL A 211 -12.48 -28.98 -3.96
N GLY A 212 -13.78 -28.75 -3.85
CA GLY A 212 -14.77 -28.96 -4.92
C GLY A 212 -15.31 -30.38 -5.07
N ASN A 213 -14.78 -31.38 -4.35
CA ASN A 213 -15.31 -32.76 -4.34
C ASN A 213 -16.20 -33.08 -3.13
N GLY A 214 -16.49 -32.10 -2.28
CA GLY A 214 -17.30 -32.28 -1.07
C GLY A 214 -16.58 -32.93 0.12
N GLN A 215 -15.24 -33.07 0.07
CA GLN A 215 -14.46 -33.51 1.24
C GLN A 215 -14.59 -32.53 2.41
N THR A 216 -14.58 -33.09 3.62
CA THR A 216 -14.73 -32.35 4.88
C THR A 216 -13.50 -32.51 5.76
N TYR A 217 -13.03 -31.40 6.31
CA TYR A 217 -11.89 -31.33 7.22
C TYR A 217 -12.34 -31.01 8.65
N GLY A 218 -11.56 -31.44 9.64
CA GLY A 218 -11.97 -31.43 11.06
C GLY A 218 -13.26 -32.22 11.36
N GLY A 219 -13.71 -33.07 10.43
CA GLY A 219 -14.95 -33.86 10.51
C GLY A 219 -16.23 -33.14 10.05
N THR A 220 -16.21 -31.82 9.83
CA THR A 220 -17.43 -31.04 9.51
C THR A 220 -17.26 -29.90 8.51
N CYS A 221 -16.06 -29.36 8.32
CA CYS A 221 -15.84 -28.19 7.46
C CYS A 221 -15.68 -28.61 6.00
N TYR A 222 -16.60 -28.25 5.10
CA TYR A 222 -16.40 -28.44 3.66
C TYR A 222 -15.23 -27.57 3.18
N ALA A 223 -14.32 -28.11 2.36
CA ALA A 223 -13.12 -27.36 1.97
C ALA A 223 -13.40 -26.16 1.05
N GLY A 224 -14.23 -26.38 0.03
CA GLY A 224 -14.53 -25.35 -0.96
C GLY A 224 -15.41 -25.87 -2.09
N GLN A 225 -16.01 -24.94 -2.83
CA GLN A 225 -17.02 -25.22 -3.86
C GLN A 225 -16.92 -24.19 -4.99
N TRP A 226 -17.38 -24.55 -6.19
CA TRP A 226 -17.43 -23.65 -7.35
C TRP A 226 -18.36 -22.46 -7.10
N THR A 227 -17.97 -21.27 -7.58
CA THR A 227 -18.79 -20.05 -7.52
C THR A 227 -18.81 -19.31 -8.85
N THR A 228 -19.98 -18.81 -9.21
CA THR A 228 -20.19 -17.91 -10.37
C THR A 228 -20.33 -16.44 -9.95
N PHE A 229 -19.79 -16.10 -8.77
CA PHE A 229 -19.81 -14.77 -8.18
C PHE A 229 -21.23 -14.17 -8.13
N LEU A 230 -21.47 -13.00 -8.73
CA LEU A 230 -22.75 -12.28 -8.65
C LEU A 230 -23.85 -12.87 -9.56
N VAL A 231 -23.55 -13.91 -10.34
CA VAL A 231 -24.50 -14.51 -11.29
C VAL A 231 -24.98 -15.86 -10.77
N ASN A 232 -26.29 -16.09 -10.76
CA ASN A 232 -26.86 -17.42 -10.56
C ASN A 232 -26.75 -18.23 -11.87
N ALA A 233 -25.57 -18.78 -12.09
CA ALA A 233 -25.27 -19.73 -13.16
C ALA A 233 -24.88 -21.06 -12.52
N ASN A 234 -25.07 -22.17 -13.26
CA ASN A 234 -24.87 -23.52 -12.71
C ASN A 234 -24.13 -24.43 -13.71
N ASP A 235 -23.46 -23.84 -14.72
CA ASP A 235 -22.99 -24.49 -15.94
C ASP A 235 -21.48 -24.36 -16.17
N VAL A 236 -20.90 -25.35 -16.84
CA VAL A 236 -19.46 -25.44 -17.15
C VAL A 236 -18.94 -24.25 -18.00
N PRO A 237 -19.64 -23.78 -19.06
CA PRO A 237 -19.19 -22.62 -19.84
C PRO A 237 -18.97 -21.35 -19.02
N THR A 238 -19.88 -21.02 -18.10
CA THR A 238 -19.76 -19.81 -17.26
C THR A 238 -18.51 -19.88 -16.38
N VAL A 239 -18.28 -20.99 -15.68
CA VAL A 239 -17.11 -21.14 -14.80
C VAL A 239 -15.81 -21.16 -15.59
N ARG A 240 -15.78 -21.80 -16.77
CA ARG A 240 -14.61 -21.73 -17.66
C ARG A 240 -14.30 -20.29 -18.10
N GLY A 241 -15.34 -19.50 -18.40
CA GLY A 241 -15.19 -18.07 -18.66
C GLY A 241 -14.57 -17.31 -17.48
N LEU A 242 -14.99 -17.63 -16.25
CA LEU A 242 -14.45 -17.04 -15.01
C LEU A 242 -13.03 -17.53 -14.68
N MET A 243 -12.65 -18.76 -14.99
CA MET A 243 -11.25 -19.21 -14.84
C MET A 243 -10.31 -18.49 -15.81
N ALA A 244 -10.77 -18.18 -17.02
CA ALA A 244 -9.98 -17.47 -18.02
C ALA A 244 -9.89 -15.94 -17.80
N ASN A 245 -10.89 -15.32 -17.16
CA ASN A 245 -11.00 -13.86 -17.06
C ASN A 245 -11.10 -13.32 -15.61
N GLY A 246 -11.17 -14.21 -14.61
CA GLY A 246 -11.46 -13.87 -13.21
C GLY A 246 -12.88 -13.34 -12.98
N ASN A 247 -13.08 -12.69 -11.82
CA ASN A 247 -14.32 -11.99 -11.49
C ASN A 247 -14.58 -10.78 -12.43
N PRO A 248 -15.78 -10.62 -13.03
CA PRO A 248 -16.02 -9.56 -14.02
C PRO A 248 -16.06 -8.14 -13.43
N THR A 249 -16.40 -8.02 -12.15
CA THR A 249 -16.48 -6.77 -11.40
C THR A 249 -15.71 -6.90 -10.09
N PRO A 250 -15.28 -5.79 -9.45
CA PRO A 250 -14.75 -5.84 -8.10
C PRO A 250 -15.72 -6.54 -7.14
N LEU A 251 -15.16 -7.28 -6.18
CA LEU A 251 -15.88 -7.96 -5.11
C LEU A 251 -15.28 -7.58 -3.76
N SER A 252 -16.15 -7.38 -2.77
CA SER A 252 -15.80 -6.92 -1.43
C SER A 252 -16.32 -7.86 -0.36
N ILE A 253 -15.74 -7.76 0.83
CA ILE A 253 -16.31 -8.35 2.06
C ILE A 253 -17.73 -7.80 2.25
N GLY A 254 -18.69 -8.69 2.47
CA GLY A 254 -20.13 -8.41 2.53
C GLY A 254 -20.87 -8.67 1.21
N ASP A 255 -20.21 -8.65 0.05
CA ASP A 255 -20.86 -9.01 -1.22
C ASP A 255 -21.27 -10.48 -1.22
N SER A 256 -22.45 -10.78 -1.76
CA SER A 256 -22.99 -12.14 -1.75
C SER A 256 -22.73 -12.85 -3.08
N ILE A 257 -22.07 -14.00 -3.02
CA ILE A 257 -21.67 -14.82 -4.19
C ILE A 257 -22.47 -16.12 -4.28
N TRP A 258 -22.81 -16.53 -5.50
CA TRP A 258 -23.57 -17.74 -5.78
C TRP A 258 -22.70 -18.98 -5.63
N ILE A 259 -23.16 -19.94 -4.83
CA ILE A 259 -22.49 -21.23 -4.65
C ILE A 259 -23.17 -22.29 -5.51
N GLU A 260 -22.40 -22.88 -6.41
CA GLU A 260 -22.92 -23.87 -7.34
C GLU A 260 -23.11 -25.25 -6.70
N PRO A 261 -24.09 -26.05 -7.15
CA PRO A 261 -24.26 -27.42 -6.72
C PRO A 261 -23.36 -28.41 -7.46
N GLY A 262 -22.89 -29.41 -6.71
CA GLY A 262 -22.29 -30.63 -7.25
C GLY A 262 -20.87 -30.50 -7.78
N VAL A 263 -20.37 -31.62 -8.30
CA VAL A 263 -18.98 -31.80 -8.74
C VAL A 263 -18.90 -31.69 -10.26
N LYS A 264 -18.36 -30.57 -10.77
CA LYS A 264 -18.25 -30.33 -12.21
C LYS A 264 -16.97 -30.93 -12.80
N THR A 265 -17.00 -32.24 -12.99
CA THR A 265 -15.86 -33.07 -13.47
C THR A 265 -15.07 -32.45 -14.64
N ALA A 266 -15.74 -31.82 -15.61
CA ALA A 266 -15.09 -31.25 -16.78
C ALA A 266 -14.20 -30.02 -16.49
N LEU A 267 -14.42 -29.30 -15.38
CA LEU A 267 -13.67 -28.08 -15.05
C LEU A 267 -12.29 -28.37 -14.48
N TYR A 268 -12.07 -29.48 -13.77
CA TYR A 268 -10.78 -29.80 -13.15
C TYR A 268 -9.64 -29.96 -14.15
N TYR A 269 -9.94 -30.23 -15.43
CA TYR A 269 -8.96 -30.26 -16.52
C TYR A 269 -8.57 -28.86 -17.04
N ASP A 270 -9.37 -27.83 -16.75
CA ASP A 270 -9.14 -26.44 -17.15
C ASP A 270 -8.48 -25.60 -16.02
N VAL A 271 -8.30 -26.19 -14.83
CA VAL A 271 -7.70 -25.51 -13.66
C VAL A 271 -6.19 -25.33 -13.86
N PRO A 272 -5.63 -24.12 -13.69
CA PRO A 272 -4.20 -23.91 -13.75
C PRO A 272 -3.50 -24.54 -12.53
N VAL A 273 -2.45 -25.32 -12.78
CA VAL A 273 -1.66 -26.02 -11.76
C VAL A 273 -0.27 -25.39 -11.66
N GLY A 274 0.32 -25.40 -10.46
CA GLY A 274 1.62 -24.78 -10.18
C GLY A 274 1.56 -23.27 -9.99
N VAL A 275 0.40 -22.73 -9.62
CA VAL A 275 0.15 -21.29 -9.48
C VAL A 275 -0.58 -20.95 -8.19
N THR A 276 -0.33 -19.77 -7.66
CA THR A 276 -1.16 -19.18 -6.60
C THR A 276 -2.34 -18.44 -7.20
N VAL A 277 -3.54 -18.74 -6.69
CA VAL A 277 -4.78 -18.03 -6.98
C VAL A 277 -5.30 -17.32 -5.73
N VAL A 278 -6.13 -16.29 -5.92
CA VAL A 278 -6.90 -15.66 -4.84
C VAL A 278 -8.33 -16.17 -4.89
N VAL A 279 -8.86 -16.60 -3.75
CA VAL A 279 -10.23 -17.12 -3.62
C VAL A 279 -11.01 -16.35 -2.55
N PRO A 280 -12.30 -16.06 -2.76
CA PRO A 280 -13.17 -15.60 -1.68
C PRO A 280 -13.32 -16.67 -0.59
N VAL A 281 -13.51 -16.20 0.64
CA VAL A 281 -13.82 -17.01 1.82
C VAL A 281 -15.23 -16.68 2.29
N ALA A 282 -16.04 -17.67 2.66
CA ALA A 282 -17.39 -17.50 3.17
C ALA A 282 -17.60 -18.28 4.47
N THR A 283 -18.40 -17.74 5.41
CA THR A 283 -18.61 -18.34 6.75
C THR A 283 -19.27 -19.73 6.73
N GLN A 284 -20.09 -19.99 5.71
CA GLN A 284 -20.61 -21.32 5.45
C GLN A 284 -20.92 -21.46 3.95
N ILE A 285 -20.40 -22.51 3.33
CA ILE A 285 -20.73 -22.87 1.95
C ILE A 285 -22.00 -23.73 1.93
N SER A 286 -23.06 -23.23 1.30
CA SER A 286 -24.30 -23.99 1.03
C SER A 286 -24.66 -23.90 -0.45
N SER A 287 -24.78 -25.06 -1.11
CA SER A 287 -25.06 -25.12 -2.55
C SER A 287 -26.41 -24.49 -2.92
N LYS A 288 -26.51 -23.90 -4.12
CA LYS A 288 -27.68 -23.18 -4.63
C LYS A 288 -28.12 -22.01 -3.76
N THR A 289 -27.17 -21.36 -3.09
CA THR A 289 -27.42 -20.23 -2.19
C THR A 289 -26.43 -19.11 -2.47
N TYR A 290 -26.84 -17.87 -2.24
CA TYR A 290 -25.94 -16.72 -2.17
C TYR A 290 -25.35 -16.62 -0.76
N VAL A 291 -24.02 -16.58 -0.64
CA VAL A 291 -23.32 -16.48 0.65
C VAL A 291 -22.42 -15.25 0.67
N PRO A 292 -22.32 -14.52 1.81
CA PRO A 292 -21.47 -13.34 1.90
C PRO A 292 -20.00 -13.72 1.93
N ILE A 293 -19.17 -12.95 1.21
CA ILE A 293 -17.72 -12.97 1.35
C ILE A 293 -17.34 -12.38 2.71
N VAL A 294 -16.46 -13.05 3.45
CA VAL A 294 -15.91 -12.56 4.73
C VAL A 294 -14.42 -12.24 4.68
N ALA A 295 -13.69 -12.81 3.73
CA ALA A 295 -12.28 -12.52 3.48
C ALA A 295 -11.84 -13.00 2.09
N PHE A 296 -10.57 -12.79 1.77
CA PHE A 296 -9.92 -13.35 0.59
C PHE A 296 -8.64 -14.07 1.00
N ALA A 297 -8.39 -15.24 0.43
CA ALA A 297 -7.26 -16.09 0.77
C ALA A 297 -6.39 -16.39 -0.45
N ALA A 298 -5.08 -16.55 -0.22
CA ALA A 298 -4.16 -17.03 -1.24
C ALA A 298 -4.03 -18.57 -1.13
N PHE A 299 -4.24 -19.25 -2.26
CA PHE A 299 -4.25 -20.71 -2.35
C PHE A 299 -3.37 -21.15 -3.52
N TYR A 300 -2.39 -22.01 -3.26
CA TYR A 300 -1.53 -22.59 -4.28
C TYR A 300 -2.13 -23.89 -4.79
N VAL A 301 -2.22 -24.05 -6.11
CA VAL A 301 -2.78 -25.24 -6.75
C VAL A 301 -1.67 -26.24 -7.06
N ASP A 302 -1.56 -27.29 -6.24
CA ASP A 302 -0.59 -28.37 -6.42
C ASP A 302 -1.02 -29.34 -7.54
N ALA A 303 -2.32 -29.62 -7.66
CA ALA A 303 -2.88 -30.47 -8.72
C ALA A 303 -4.37 -30.19 -8.97
N SER A 304 -4.87 -30.60 -10.13
CA SER A 304 -6.31 -30.80 -10.32
C SER A 304 -6.56 -31.99 -11.26
N ASP A 305 -7.57 -32.79 -10.94
CA ASP A 305 -7.90 -34.01 -11.69
C ASP A 305 -9.40 -34.27 -11.68
N GLY A 306 -9.99 -34.41 -12.88
CA GLY A 306 -11.40 -34.76 -13.07
C GLY A 306 -11.67 -36.25 -13.20
N ALA A 307 -10.66 -37.11 -13.33
CA ALA A 307 -10.84 -38.55 -13.51
C ALA A 307 -11.06 -39.26 -12.17
N ASN A 308 -10.11 -39.11 -11.23
CA ASN A 308 -10.05 -39.92 -10.01
C ASN A 308 -10.58 -39.15 -8.80
N ILE A 309 -9.91 -38.07 -8.40
CA ILE A 309 -10.24 -37.32 -7.16
C ILE A 309 -11.35 -36.28 -7.34
N LYS A 310 -11.56 -35.82 -8.59
CA LYS A 310 -12.59 -34.83 -8.98
C LYS A 310 -12.50 -33.54 -8.17
N ALA A 311 -11.28 -33.08 -7.97
CA ALA A 311 -10.94 -32.01 -7.04
C ALA A 311 -9.83 -31.12 -7.59
N ILE A 312 -9.65 -29.98 -6.93
CA ILE A 312 -8.39 -29.23 -6.93
C ILE A 312 -7.70 -29.57 -5.62
N THR A 313 -6.45 -30.02 -5.69
CA THR A 313 -5.59 -30.23 -4.52
C THR A 313 -4.65 -29.04 -4.40
N GLY A 314 -4.47 -28.53 -3.19
CA GLY A 314 -3.60 -27.38 -2.95
C GLY A 314 -3.42 -27.06 -1.47
N HIS A 315 -2.71 -25.98 -1.18
CA HIS A 315 -2.47 -25.48 0.17
C HIS A 315 -2.61 -23.95 0.27
N PHE A 316 -2.88 -23.43 1.47
CA PHE A 316 -2.83 -21.99 1.72
C PHE A 316 -1.39 -21.48 1.67
N VAL A 317 -1.17 -20.25 1.18
CA VAL A 317 0.16 -19.60 1.15
C VAL A 317 0.11 -18.21 1.74
N GLY A 318 1.20 -17.80 2.40
CA GLY A 318 1.37 -16.43 2.91
C GLY A 318 2.19 -15.53 1.98
N GLY A 319 2.16 -14.23 2.25
CA GLY A 319 2.93 -13.22 1.52
C GLY A 319 2.58 -13.06 0.02
N TYR A 320 1.40 -13.50 -0.43
CA TYR A 320 1.03 -13.38 -1.83
C TYR A 320 0.45 -12.00 -2.15
N ARG A 321 1.22 -11.19 -2.89
CA ARG A 321 0.73 -9.91 -3.41
C ARG A 321 -0.22 -10.12 -4.58
N ILE A 322 -1.44 -9.60 -4.45
CA ILE A 322 -2.47 -9.65 -5.49
C ILE A 322 -2.00 -8.86 -6.73
N PRO A 323 -2.01 -9.46 -7.94
CA PRO A 323 -1.48 -8.84 -9.15
C PRO A 323 -2.41 -7.82 -9.81
N VAL A 324 -3.67 -7.73 -9.37
CA VAL A 324 -4.66 -6.75 -9.84
C VAL A 324 -4.88 -5.62 -8.83
N SER A 325 -5.63 -4.59 -9.22
CA SER A 325 -6.10 -3.56 -8.28
C SER A 325 -6.93 -4.19 -7.16
N ALA A 326 -6.50 -4.01 -5.92
CA ALA A 326 -7.20 -4.47 -4.71
C ALA A 326 -6.99 -3.42 -3.60
N GLY A 327 -7.86 -3.40 -2.58
CA GLY A 327 -7.82 -2.35 -1.56
C GLY A 327 -8.60 -2.66 -0.30
N GLY A 328 -8.68 -1.64 0.57
CA GLY A 328 -9.29 -1.73 1.90
C GLY A 328 -8.43 -2.48 2.92
N VAL A 329 -9.08 -2.99 3.97
CA VAL A 329 -8.46 -3.79 5.04
C VAL A 329 -9.44 -4.89 5.47
N GLY A 330 -9.03 -6.14 5.32
CA GLY A 330 -9.79 -7.33 5.71
C GLY A 330 -8.95 -8.35 6.49
N PRO A 331 -9.52 -9.53 6.83
CA PRO A 331 -8.78 -10.59 7.52
C PRO A 331 -7.56 -11.08 6.74
N ALA A 332 -6.44 -11.25 7.43
CA ALA A 332 -5.16 -11.61 6.80
C ALA A 332 -5.00 -13.12 6.60
N TYR A 333 -5.42 -13.59 5.42
CA TYR A 333 -5.30 -14.99 4.98
C TYR A 333 -4.33 -15.14 3.80
N GLY A 334 -3.16 -14.50 3.93
CA GLY A 334 -2.02 -14.68 3.03
C GLY A 334 -2.06 -13.94 1.70
N ALA A 335 -3.19 -13.32 1.34
CA ALA A 335 -3.33 -12.44 0.19
C ALA A 335 -3.25 -10.96 0.60
N TYR A 336 -2.47 -10.15 -0.11
CA TYR A 336 -2.18 -8.76 0.26
C TYR A 336 -2.31 -7.78 -0.91
N VAL A 337 -2.75 -6.56 -0.60
CA VAL A 337 -2.86 -5.47 -1.58
C VAL A 337 -1.49 -4.81 -1.82
N ALA A 338 -1.37 -4.06 -2.92
CA ALA A 338 -0.20 -3.20 -3.11
C ALA A 338 -0.13 -2.15 -1.97
N PRO A 339 1.06 -1.87 -1.40
CA PRO A 339 1.19 -0.89 -0.34
C PRO A 339 0.65 0.47 -0.72
N ARG A 340 0.09 1.17 0.27
CA ARG A 340 -0.47 2.52 0.09
C ARG A 340 -0.03 3.43 1.22
N LEU A 341 -0.01 4.74 0.95
CA LEU A 341 0.18 5.73 1.99
C LEU A 341 -1.01 5.70 2.97
N ALA A 342 -0.71 5.92 4.25
CA ALA A 342 -1.68 6.21 5.28
C ALA A 342 -1.69 7.72 5.54
N ASN A 343 -2.89 8.30 5.47
CA ASN A 343 -3.16 9.72 5.69
C ASN A 343 -3.80 9.91 7.08
#